data_AF-X1LB83-F1
#
_entry.id   AF-X1LB83-F1
#
_cell.length_a   1.000
_cell.length_b   1.000
_cell.length_c   1.000
_cell.angle_alpha   90.00
_cell.angle_beta   90.00
_cell.angle_gamma   90.00
#
_symmetry.space_group_name_H-M   'P 1'
#
loop_
_entity.id
_entity.type
_entity.pdbx_description
1 polymer ?
#
loop_
_entity_poly.entity_id
_entity_poly.type
_entity_poly.pdbx_seq_one_letter_code
_entity_poly.pdbx_strand_id
1 'polypeptide(L)'
;MKNWGYGINSIYKKANIYLEEASWWVFLVNRIVEFLCDLTPSISLPKIKMRLKSREDIEFNDGSDWTTLRDWYGDLSQGFHCFVHMPVFYFCQKRIRCKSIEIDYSKAKEMFYGEDKEFWDKEILAPLT
;
A
#
# COMPACT_ATOMS: atom_id res chain seq x y z
N MET A 1 -16.45 -11.30 9.72
CA MET A 1 -16.44 -11.21 8.24
C MET A 1 -15.12 -11.79 7.76
N LYS A 2 -15.14 -12.47 6.61
CA LYS A 2 -13.97 -13.12 6.05
C LYS A 2 -13.79 -12.60 4.63
N ASN A 3 -12.57 -12.20 4.29
CA ASN A 3 -12.20 -11.80 2.95
C ASN A 3 -11.07 -12.69 2.46
N TRP A 4 -11.21 -13.21 1.24
CA TRP A 4 -10.17 -14.02 0.60
C TRP A 4 -9.44 -13.15 -0.41
N GLY A 5 -8.13 -13.29 -0.44
CA GLY A 5 -7.30 -12.67 -1.46
C GLY A 5 -6.15 -13.61 -1.83
N TYR A 6 -5.45 -13.25 -2.90
CA TYR A 6 -4.19 -13.88 -3.24
C TYR A 6 -3.17 -12.80 -3.59
N GLY A 7 -1.90 -13.15 -3.37
CA GLY A 7 -0.78 -12.27 -3.66
C GLY A 7 0.26 -13.04 -4.44
N ILE A 8 0.73 -12.45 -5.53
CA ILE A 8 1.76 -13.02 -6.40
C ILE A 8 2.99 -12.12 -6.34
N ASN A 9 4.15 -12.72 -6.12
CA ASN A 9 5.44 -12.06 -6.20
C ASN A 9 6.25 -12.72 -7.32
N SER A 10 6.35 -12.03 -8.47
CA SER A 10 7.06 -12.54 -9.65
C SER A 10 8.57 -12.61 -9.46
N ILE A 11 9.16 -11.70 -8.69
CA ILE A 11 10.61 -11.65 -8.45
C ILE A 11 11.08 -12.90 -7.70
N TYR A 12 10.38 -13.28 -6.63
CA TYR A 12 10.73 -14.46 -5.83
C TYR A 12 9.99 -15.73 -6.28
N LYS A 13 9.18 -15.65 -7.34
CA LYS A 13 8.29 -16.72 -7.81
C LYS A 13 7.53 -17.37 -6.65
N LYS A 14 6.91 -16.53 -5.81
CA LYS A 14 6.07 -16.95 -4.68
C LYS A 14 4.63 -16.51 -4.90
N ALA A 15 3.70 -17.34 -4.47
CA ALA A 15 2.29 -16.98 -4.46
C ALA A 15 1.67 -17.41 -3.13
N ASN A 16 0.70 -16.64 -2.65
CA ASN A 16 0.01 -16.92 -1.41
C ASN A 16 -1.49 -16.72 -1.60
N ILE A 17 -2.29 -17.59 -1.02
CA ILE A 17 -3.71 -17.33 -0.76
C ILE A 17 -3.79 -16.89 0.70
N TYR A 18 -4.49 -15.81 0.98
CA TYR A 18 -4.68 -15.32 2.33
C TYR A 18 -6.15 -15.08 2.65
N LEU A 19 -6.47 -15.35 3.91
CA LEU A 19 -7.77 -15.13 4.51
C LEU A 19 -7.62 -14.04 5.58
N GLU A 20 -8.31 -12.93 5.37
CA GLU A 20 -8.43 -11.85 6.34
C GLU A 20 -9.73 -12.02 7.12
N GLU A 21 -9.64 -12.03 8.45
CA GLU A 21 -10.78 -12.16 9.34
C GLU A 21 -10.84 -11.00 10.33
N ALA A 22 -11.94 -10.25 10.29
CA ALA A 22 -12.22 -9.16 11.22
C ALA A 22 -13.74 -8.89 11.32
N SER A 23 -14.11 -7.99 12.24
CA SER A 23 -15.47 -7.44 12.28
C SER A 23 -15.75 -6.63 11.00
N TRP A 24 -16.99 -6.69 10.49
CA TRP A 24 -17.38 -6.03 9.23
C TRP A 24 -17.06 -4.52 9.22
N TRP A 25 -17.21 -3.85 10.36
CA TRP A 25 -16.97 -2.42 10.49
C TRP A 25 -15.50 -2.06 10.27
N VAL A 26 -14.56 -2.99 10.55
CA VAL A 26 -13.11 -2.76 10.33
C VAL A 26 -12.83 -2.63 8.84
N PHE A 27 -13.40 -3.54 8.03
CA PHE A 27 -13.28 -3.49 6.58
C PHE A 27 -13.97 -2.25 6.00
N LEU A 28 -15.16 -1.91 6.52
CA LEU A 28 -15.88 -0.71 6.08
C LEU A 28 -15.10 0.57 6.37
N VAL A 29 -14.56 0.73 7.59
CA VAL A 29 -13.76 1.91 7.96
C VAL A 29 -12.51 2.00 7.09
N ASN A 30 -11.79 0.89 6.89
CA ASN A 30 -10.62 0.87 6.02
C ASN A 30 -10.96 1.35 4.60
N ARG A 31 -12.04 0.81 4.03
CA ARG A 31 -12.48 1.13 2.67
C ARG A 31 -12.98 2.58 2.53
N ILE A 32 -13.70 3.09 3.53
CA ILE A 32 -14.17 4.48 3.52
C ILE A 32 -12.98 5.44 3.55
N VAL A 33 -11.98 5.20 4.40
CA VAL A 33 -10.83 6.11 4.48
C VAL A 33 -9.98 6.04 3.23
N GLU A 34 -9.77 4.85 2.65
CA GLU A 34 -9.13 4.69 1.34
C GLU A 34 -9.89 5.48 0.25
N PHE A 35 -11.20 5.31 0.17
CA PHE A 35 -12.04 6.04 -0.79
C PHE A 35 -11.97 7.57 -0.60
N LEU A 36 -11.93 8.05 0.64
CA LEU A 36 -11.75 9.47 0.92
C LEU A 36 -10.37 9.99 0.46
N CYS A 37 -9.34 9.14 0.43
CA CYS A 37 -8.05 9.51 -0.13
C CYS A 37 -8.16 9.76 -1.63
N ASP A 38 -8.83 8.85 -2.36
CA ASP A 38 -9.02 8.96 -3.80
C ASP A 38 -9.83 10.21 -4.19
N LEU A 39 -10.68 10.69 -3.29
CA LEU A 39 -11.43 11.94 -3.45
C LEU A 39 -10.66 13.20 -3.05
N THR A 40 -9.55 13.07 -2.32
CA THR A 40 -8.79 14.23 -1.86
C THR A 40 -8.03 14.82 -3.05
N PRO A 41 -8.26 16.10 -3.39
CA PRO A 41 -7.66 16.68 -4.57
C PRO A 41 -6.14 16.84 -4.39
N SER A 42 -5.38 16.55 -5.44
CA SER A 42 -3.91 16.70 -5.50
C SER A 42 -3.47 18.17 -5.60
N ILE A 43 -3.91 19.01 -4.67
CA ILE A 43 -3.50 20.42 -4.58
C ILE A 43 -2.14 20.47 -3.90
N SER A 44 -1.12 20.94 -4.63
CA SER A 44 0.22 21.05 -4.09
C SER A 44 0.26 21.93 -2.84
N LEU A 45 0.92 21.44 -1.79
CA LEU A 45 1.10 22.20 -0.56
C LEU A 45 1.89 23.49 -0.81
N PRO A 46 1.75 24.52 0.03
CA PRO A 46 2.53 25.74 -0.12
C PRO A 46 4.01 25.48 0.23
N LYS A 47 4.93 26.25 -0.38
CA LYS A 47 6.38 26.18 -0.09
C LYS A 47 6.74 26.89 1.23
N ILE A 48 6.04 26.56 2.31
CA ILE A 48 6.33 27.08 3.65
C ILE A 48 7.51 26.29 4.19
N LYS A 49 8.56 27.00 4.61
CA LYS A 49 9.75 26.38 5.23
C LYS A 49 9.37 25.74 6.55
N MET A 50 9.87 24.54 6.78
CA MET A 50 9.77 23.85 8.05
C MET A 50 11.10 23.22 8.43
N ARG A 51 11.28 23.02 9.74
CA ARG A 51 12.50 22.44 10.30
C ARG A 51 12.25 20.98 10.68
N LEU A 52 13.08 20.08 10.18
CA LEU A 52 13.10 18.67 10.55
C LEU A 52 13.71 18.53 11.95
N LYS A 53 13.15 17.63 12.76
CA LYS A 53 13.55 17.47 14.17
C LYS A 53 14.26 16.16 14.44
N SER A 54 13.93 15.10 13.71
CA SER A 54 14.56 13.80 13.90
C SER A 54 15.82 13.71 13.06
N ARG A 55 16.82 13.00 13.59
CA ARG A 55 18.08 12.76 12.89
C ARG A 55 17.85 11.94 11.62
N GLU A 56 16.93 10.98 11.66
CA GLU A 56 16.56 10.13 10.52
C GLU A 56 15.96 10.97 9.38
N ASP A 57 15.06 11.91 9.70
CA ASP A 57 14.49 12.82 8.69
C ASP A 57 15.57 13.72 8.05
N ILE A 58 16.52 14.20 8.85
CA ILE A 58 17.62 15.04 8.37
C ILE A 58 18.54 14.25 7.43
N GLU A 59 18.89 13.01 7.80
CA GLU A 59 19.68 12.11 6.96
C GLU A 59 18.96 11.77 5.65
N PHE A 60 17.64 11.57 5.70
CA PHE A 60 16.80 11.37 4.51
C PHE A 60 16.68 12.62 3.63
N ASN A 61 16.85 13.82 4.21
CA ASN A 61 16.83 15.11 3.53
C ASN A 61 18.24 15.60 3.17
N ASP A 62 19.12 14.70 2.74
CA ASP A 62 20.50 15.00 2.35
C ASP A 62 21.32 15.79 3.40
N GLY A 63 21.01 15.60 4.69
CA GLY A 63 21.67 16.26 5.81
C GLY A 63 21.16 17.69 6.10
N SER A 64 20.10 18.15 5.42
CA SER A 64 19.53 19.48 5.67
C SER A 64 18.47 19.46 6.77
N ASP A 65 18.66 20.31 7.78
CA ASP A 65 17.66 20.61 8.82
C ASP A 65 16.37 21.26 8.28
N TRP A 66 16.41 21.79 7.05
CA TRP A 66 15.33 22.59 6.48
C TRP A 66 14.78 21.98 5.20
N THR A 67 13.46 22.01 5.08
CA THR A 67 12.72 21.61 3.87
C THR A 67 11.47 22.50 3.73
N THR A 68 10.64 22.26 2.71
CA THR A 68 9.32 22.88 2.60
C THR A 68 8.20 21.85 2.78
N LEU A 69 7.01 22.29 3.20
CA LEU A 69 5.84 21.41 3.29
C LEU A 69 5.58 20.66 1.97
N ARG A 70 5.77 21.34 0.84
CA ARG A 70 5.64 20.74 -0.48
C ARG A 70 6.72 19.70 -0.76
N ASP A 71 7.97 20.01 -0.49
CA ASP A 71 9.06 19.08 -0.84
C ASP A 71 9.04 17.83 0.05
N TRP A 72 8.48 17.93 1.25
CA TRP A 72 8.41 16.83 2.20
C TRP A 72 7.12 16.00 2.13
N TYR A 73 5.96 16.67 2.01
CA TYR A 73 4.64 16.01 2.01
C TYR A 73 3.93 16.07 0.65
N GLY A 74 4.48 16.77 -0.33
CA GLY A 74 3.93 16.92 -1.69
C GLY A 74 2.64 17.74 -1.75
N ASP A 75 1.52 17.04 -1.87
CA ASP A 75 0.18 17.60 -2.05
C ASP A 75 -0.77 17.24 -0.92
N LEU A 76 -1.99 17.81 -0.95
CA LEU A 76 -3.01 17.52 0.06
C LEU A 76 -3.40 16.04 0.12
N SER A 77 -3.38 15.32 -1.01
CA SER A 77 -3.72 13.90 -1.06
C SER A 77 -2.66 13.07 -0.35
N GLN A 78 -1.39 13.33 -0.62
CA GLN A 78 -0.26 12.71 0.09
C GLN A 78 -0.28 13.06 1.58
N GLY A 79 -0.54 14.32 1.94
CA GLY A 79 -0.74 14.72 3.33
C GLY A 79 -1.88 13.95 4.01
N PHE A 80 -3.02 13.80 3.34
CA PHE A 80 -4.14 13.02 3.86
C PHE A 80 -3.76 11.54 4.04
N HIS A 81 -3.04 10.96 3.09
CA HIS A 81 -2.52 9.60 3.21
C HIS A 81 -1.63 9.44 4.45
N CYS A 82 -0.68 10.36 4.65
CA CYS A 82 0.26 10.30 5.77
C CYS A 82 -0.45 10.46 7.13
N PHE A 83 -1.36 11.43 7.26
CA PHE A 83 -1.89 11.86 8.56
C PHE A 83 -3.26 11.30 8.92
N VAL A 84 -4.03 10.82 7.96
CA VAL A 84 -5.39 10.30 8.18
C VAL A 84 -5.48 8.84 7.77
N HIS A 85 -5.12 8.51 6.53
CA HIS A 85 -5.23 7.15 6.02
C HIS A 85 -4.34 6.17 6.76
N MET A 86 -3.04 6.45 6.85
CA MET A 86 -2.07 5.53 7.44
C MET A 86 -2.40 5.20 8.90
N PRO A 87 -2.72 6.18 9.79
CA PRO A 87 -3.14 5.86 11.16
C PRO A 87 -4.39 4.96 11.23
N VAL A 88 -5.42 5.23 10.42
CA VAL A 88 -6.64 4.42 10.38
C VAL A 88 -6.36 3.04 9.82
N PHE A 89 -5.58 2.95 8.75
CA PHE A 89 -5.12 1.70 8.16
C PHE A 89 -4.38 0.85 9.20
N TYR A 90 -3.40 1.41 9.91
CA TYR A 90 -2.69 0.69 10.98
C TYR A 90 -3.63 0.26 12.12
N PHE A 91 -4.60 1.09 12.48
CA PHE A 91 -5.60 0.73 13.46
C PHE A 91 -6.47 -0.46 13.00
N CYS A 92 -6.89 -0.47 11.74
CA CYS A 92 -7.66 -1.57 11.16
C CYS A 92 -6.81 -2.84 11.02
N GLN A 93 -5.60 -2.74 10.49
CA GLN A 93 -4.67 -3.85 10.29
C GLN A 93 -4.37 -4.61 11.58
N LYS A 94 -4.16 -3.90 12.70
CA LYS A 94 -3.98 -4.55 14.02
C LYS A 94 -5.16 -5.41 14.48
N ARG A 95 -6.35 -5.23 13.88
CA ARG A 95 -7.58 -5.97 14.20
C ARG A 95 -7.91 -7.04 13.18
N ILE A 96 -7.23 -7.05 12.04
CA ILE A 96 -7.39 -8.06 11.01
C ILE A 96 -6.49 -9.23 11.34
N ARG A 97 -7.09 -10.41 11.49
CA ARG A 97 -6.34 -11.67 11.59
C ARG A 97 -6.10 -12.18 10.18
N CYS A 98 -4.85 -12.14 9.72
CA CYS A 98 -4.46 -12.70 8.44
C CYS A 98 -3.93 -14.12 8.61
N LYS A 99 -4.46 -15.06 7.82
CA LYS A 99 -3.92 -16.41 7.65
C LYS A 99 -3.48 -16.56 6.21
N SER A 100 -2.20 -16.79 5.96
CA SER A 100 -1.66 -17.03 4.63
C SER A 100 -1.27 -18.49 4.43
N ILE A 101 -1.44 -18.97 3.21
CA ILE A 101 -0.98 -20.27 2.74
C ILE A 101 -0.17 -20.00 1.47
N GLU A 102 1.12 -20.34 1.50
CA GLU A 102 1.97 -20.30 0.32
C GLU A 102 1.52 -21.40 -0.66
N ILE A 103 1.39 -21.04 -1.93
CA ILE A 103 1.05 -21.95 -3.01
C ILE A 103 2.16 -21.91 -4.07
N ASP A 104 2.29 -23.02 -4.79
CA ASP A 104 3.21 -23.09 -5.93
C ASP A 104 2.86 -22.02 -6.97
N TYR A 105 3.87 -21.30 -7.47
CA TYR A 105 3.69 -20.20 -8.41
C TYR A 105 3.07 -20.64 -9.73
N SER A 106 3.40 -21.84 -10.21
CA SER A 106 2.83 -22.41 -11.43
C SER A 106 1.36 -22.75 -11.22
N LYS A 107 1.01 -23.29 -10.04
CA LYS A 107 -0.39 -23.51 -9.66
C LYS A 107 -1.17 -22.21 -9.53
N ALA A 108 -0.56 -21.16 -8.96
CA ALA A 108 -1.17 -19.85 -8.85
C ALA A 108 -1.51 -19.29 -10.24
N LYS A 109 -0.61 -19.47 -11.21
CA LYS A 109 -0.87 -19.13 -12.60
C LYS A 109 -2.09 -19.86 -13.13
N GLU A 110 -2.15 -21.19 -13.02
CA GLU A 110 -3.30 -21.97 -13.51
C GLU A 110 -4.62 -21.54 -12.85
N MET A 111 -4.61 -21.29 -11.54
CA MET A 111 -5.80 -20.92 -10.77
C MET A 111 -6.30 -19.50 -11.09
N PHE A 112 -5.40 -18.53 -11.22
CA PHE A 112 -5.73 -17.11 -11.32
C PHE A 112 -5.46 -16.51 -12.71
N TYR A 113 -5.17 -17.34 -13.72
CA TYR A 113 -4.90 -16.87 -15.09
C TYR A 113 -6.06 -16.06 -15.67
N GLY A 114 -7.31 -16.50 -15.44
CA GLY A 114 -8.48 -15.83 -15.98
C GLY A 114 -8.73 -14.45 -15.37
N GLU A 115 -8.42 -14.31 -14.08
CA GLU A 115 -8.63 -13.07 -13.30
C GLU A 115 -7.53 -12.05 -13.62
N ASP A 116 -6.27 -12.50 -13.73
CA ASP A 116 -5.09 -11.65 -13.94
C ASP A 116 -4.39 -11.89 -15.28
N LYS A 117 -5.17 -12.11 -16.34
CA LYS A 117 -4.62 -12.53 -17.65
C LYS A 117 -3.49 -11.63 -18.15
N GLU A 118 -3.68 -10.31 -18.11
CA GLU A 118 -2.68 -9.36 -18.59
C GLU A 118 -1.35 -9.43 -17.84
N PHE A 119 -1.41 -9.68 -16.52
CA PHE A 119 -0.21 -9.85 -15.70
C PHE A 119 0.53 -11.13 -16.10
N TRP A 120 -0.20 -12.25 -16.20
CA TRP A 120 0.39 -13.54 -16.54
C TRP A 120 0.93 -13.60 -17.97
N ASP A 121 0.28 -12.93 -18.92
CA ASP A 121 0.77 -12.81 -20.30
C ASP A 121 2.10 -12.03 -20.34
N LYS A 122 2.23 -10.96 -19.55
CA LYS A 122 3.50 -10.22 -19.42
C LYS A 122 4.60 -11.05 -18.77
N GLU A 123 4.29 -11.82 -17.73
CA GLU A 123 5.25 -12.74 -17.09
C GLU A 123 5.74 -13.85 -18.03
N ILE A 124 4.91 -14.31 -18.98
CA ILE A 124 5.32 -15.30 -20.00
C ILE A 124 6.31 -14.69 -21.01
N LEU A 125 6.09 -13.42 -21.36
CA LEU A 125 6.88 -12.71 -22.37
C LEU A 125 8.15 -12.06 -21.79
N ALA A 126 8.22 -11.88 -20.47
CA ALA A 126 9.38 -11.33 -19.81
C ALA A 126 10.56 -12.34 -19.88
N PRO A 127 11.73 -11.94 -20.41
CA PRO A 127 12.91 -12.81 -20.39
C PRO A 127 13.26 -13.14 -18.94
N LEU A 128 13.61 -14.41 -18.69
CA LEU A 128 14.12 -14.87 -17.41
C LEU A 128 15.44 -14.13 -17.12
N THR A 129 15.37 -13.00 -16.42
CA THR A 129 16.52 -12.30 -15.84
C THR A 129 16.83 -12.85 -14.46
#